data_AF-A0A7C9JB39-F1
#
_entry.id   AF-A0A7C9JB39-F1
#
_cell.length_a   1.000
_cell.length_b   1.000
_cell.length_c   1.000
_cell.angle_alpha   90.00
_cell.angle_beta   90.00
_cell.angle_gamma   90.00
#
_symmetry.space_group_name_H-M   'P 1'
#
loop_
_entity.id
_entity.type
_entity.pdbx_description
1 polymer ?
#
loop_
_entity_poly.entity_id
_entity_poly.type
_entity_poly.pdbx_seq_one_letter_code
_entity_poly.pdbx_strand_id
1 'polypeptide(L)' 'MRKIEPGLIVGTIQVRVHEAQVNIRYTANTWDITYRDSKNLKYNGEKIHSNYNKWVSKLADAIRTQIDEDEAAVPSKKK' A
#
# COMPACT_ATOMS: atom_id res chain seq x y z
N MET A 1 0.36 -10.76 -11.49
CA MET A 1 -0.05 -10.53 -10.08
C MET A 1 -0.65 -11.82 -9.54
N ARG A 2 -0.10 -12.39 -8.47
CA ARG A 2 -0.62 -13.63 -7.85
C ARG A 2 -1.50 -13.22 -6.67
N LYS A 3 -2.82 -13.43 -6.77
CA LYS A 3 -3.80 -13.18 -5.69
C LYS A 3 -3.57 -14.23 -4.59
N ILE A 4 -3.10 -13.80 -3.42
CA ILE A 4 -2.76 -14.72 -2.30
C ILE A 4 -3.97 -14.90 -1.37
N GLU A 5 -4.83 -13.89 -1.25
CA GLU A 5 -6.18 -13.94 -0.67
C GLU A 5 -6.97 -12.74 -1.23
N PRO A 6 -8.31 -12.83 -1.42
CA PRO A 6 -9.11 -11.66 -1.74
C PRO A 6 -9.05 -10.68 -0.57
N GLY A 7 -8.33 -9.58 -0.76
CA GLY A 7 -8.28 -8.47 0.19
C GLY A 7 -6.96 -8.27 0.94
N LEU A 8 -5.88 -8.98 0.59
CA LEU A 8 -4.53 -8.69 1.09
C LEU A 8 -3.50 -8.71 -0.05
N ILE A 9 -2.78 -7.60 -0.21
CA ILE A 9 -1.64 -7.46 -1.11
C ILE A 9 -0.41 -7.17 -0.25
N VAL A 10 0.71 -7.84 -0.56
CA VAL A 10 2.00 -7.52 0.06
C VAL A 10 2.79 -6.69 -0.93
N GLY A 11 3.05 -5.43 -0.58
CA GLY A 11 3.92 -4.52 -1.32
C GLY A 11 5.35 -4.63 -0.81
N THR A 12 6.31 -4.86 -1.69
CA THR A 12 7.74 -4.81 -1.37
C THR A 12 8.39 -3.67 -2.14
N ILE A 13 8.99 -2.74 -1.41
CA ILE A 13 9.65 -1.55 -1.95
C ILE A 13 11.15 -1.72 -1.68
N GLN A 14 11.92 -1.93 -2.73
CA GLN A 14 13.38 -2.03 -2.64
C GLN A 14 14.01 -0.80 -3.30
N VAL A 15 14.82 -0.07 -2.53
CA VAL A 15 15.51 1.13 -2.98
C VAL A 15 16.98 1.05 -2.57
N ARG A 16 17.83 0.73 -3.55
CA ARG A 16 19.29 0.56 -3.38
C ARG A 16 19.59 -0.48 -2.29
N VAL A 17 19.92 -0.02 -1.08
CA VAL A 17 20.26 -0.84 0.10
C VAL A 17 19.14 -0.92 1.13
N HIS A 18 18.00 -0.27 0.86
CA HIS A 18 16.84 -0.22 1.76
C HIS A 18 15.73 -1.10 1.20
N GLU A 19 15.05 -1.82 2.08
CA GLU A 19 13.89 -2.64 1.76
C GLU A 19 12.77 -2.31 2.74
N ALA A 20 11.56 -2.10 2.24
CA ALA A 20 10.35 -1.96 3.03
C ALA A 20 9.31 -2.95 2.51
N GLN A 21 8.72 -3.73 3.41
CA GLN A 21 7.58 -4.57 3.13
C GLN A 21 6.37 -4.01 3.87
N VAL A 22 5.27 -3.90 3.15
CA VAL A 22 3.99 -3.41 3.66
C VAL A 22 2.88 -4.36 3.28
N ASN A 23 1.91 -4.50 4.18
CA ASN A 23 0.69 -5.23 3.95
C ASN A 23 -0.39 -4.23 3.60
N ILE A 24 -0.90 -4.30 2.38
CA ILE A 24 -2.03 -3.52 1.90
C ILE A 24 -3.26 -4.40 2.01
N ARG A 25 -4.10 -4.16 3.01
CA ARG A 25 -5.42 -4.76 3.10
C ARG A 25 -6.37 -3.94 2.25
N TYR A 26 -7.20 -4.58 1.45
CA TYR A 26 -8.21 -3.91 0.65
C TYR A 26 -9.53 -4.68 0.72
N THR A 27 -10.63 -3.96 0.78
CA THR A 27 -11.99 -4.49 0.73
C THR A 27 -12.75 -3.75 -0.36
N ALA A 28 -14.02 -4.09 -0.57
CA ALA A 28 -14.86 -3.40 -1.56
C ALA A 28 -15.03 -1.89 -1.28
N ASN A 29 -14.78 -1.43 -0.04
CA ASN A 29 -15.03 -0.04 0.36
C ASN A 29 -13.89 0.60 1.15
N THR A 30 -12.90 -0.17 1.60
CA THR A 30 -11.82 0.34 2.46
C THR A 30 -10.49 -0.27 2.09
N TRP A 31 -9.42 0.44 2.39
CA TRP A 31 -8.06 -0.07 2.26
C TRP A 31 -7.23 0.42 3.43
N ASP A 32 -6.20 -0.34 3.79
CA ASP A 32 -5.34 -0.08 4.93
C ASP A 32 -3.92 -0.54 4.61
N ILE A 33 -2.91 0.25 4.99
CA ILE A 33 -1.51 -0.08 4.77
C ILE A 33 -0.83 -0.23 6.13
N THR A 34 -0.40 -1.45 6.42
CA THR A 34 0.34 -1.78 7.64
C THR A 34 1.79 -2.08 7.34
N TYR A 35 2.68 -1.61 8.22
CA TYR A 35 4.08 -2.01 8.21
C TYR A 35 4.18 -3.53 8.43
N ARG A 36 4.94 -4.23 7.59
CA ARG A 36 5.23 -5.66 7.76
C ARG A 36 6.66 -5.87 8.21
N ASP A 37 7.61 -5.37 7.43
CA ASP A 37 9.03 -5.54 7.68
C ASP A 37 9.88 -4.47 6.99
N SER A 38 11.13 -4.32 7.40
CA SER A 38 12.08 -3.46 6.69
C SER A 38 13.53 -3.87 6.93
N LYS A 39 14.36 -3.63 5.92
CA LYS A 39 15.82 -3.75 6.02
C LYS A 39 16.46 -2.40 5.77
N ASN A 40 17.46 -2.10 6.61
CA ASN A 40 18.27 -0.89 6.53
C ASN A 40 17.49 0.43 6.72
N LEU A 41 16.23 0.38 7.16
CA LEU A 41 15.42 1.56 7.46
C LEU A 41 15.51 2.03 8.93
N LYS A 42 16.40 1.42 9.71
CA LYS A 42 16.66 1.71 11.13
C LYS A 42 15.36 1.78 11.96
N TYR A 43 14.43 0.86 11.70
CA TYR A 43 13.20 0.77 12.48
C TYR A 43 13.54 0.36 13.91
N ASN A 44 13.19 1.20 14.89
CA ASN A 44 13.45 0.96 16.31
C ASN A 44 12.17 0.67 17.10
N GLY A 45 11.07 0.34 16.43
CA GLY A 45 9.74 0.13 17.05
C GLY A 45 8.87 1.39 17.08
N GLU A 46 9.47 2.57 17.24
CA GLU A 46 8.74 3.85 17.35
C GLU A 46 8.97 4.79 16.15
N LYS A 47 10.16 4.73 15.57
CA LYS A 47 10.63 5.60 14.51
C LYS A 47 11.17 4.76 13.36
N ILE A 48 10.78 5.16 12.16
CA ILE A 48 11.28 4.63 10.90
C ILE A 48 11.81 5.78 10.05
N HIS A 49 12.79 5.52 9.20
CA HIS A 49 13.39 6.55 8.36
C HIS A 49 12.33 7.27 7.51
N SER A 50 12.46 8.59 7.32
CA SER A 50 11.48 9.42 6.59
C SER A 50 11.22 8.97 5.14
N ASN A 51 12.20 8.30 4.52
CA ASN A 51 12.04 7.68 3.22
C ASN A 51 10.93 6.63 3.19
N TYR A 52 10.78 5.84 4.26
CA TYR A 52 9.68 4.89 4.38
C TYR A 52 8.33 5.61 4.31
N ASN A 53 8.15 6.68 5.10
CA ASN A 53 6.91 7.47 5.09
C ASN A 53 6.62 8.00 3.69
N LYS A 54 7.62 8.53 2.99
CA LYS A 54 7.48 9.00 1.60
C LYS A 54 7.05 7.88 0.65
N TRP A 55 7.60 6.68 0.80
CA TRP A 55 7.23 5.54 -0.05
C TRP A 55 5.81 5.05 0.23
N VAL A 56 5.43 4.98 1.50
CA VAL A 56 4.07 4.60 1.92
C VAL A 56 3.05 5.63 1.44
N SER A 57 3.33 6.93 1.58
CA SER A 57 2.45 7.99 1.05
C SER A 57 2.27 7.87 -0.45
N LYS A 58 3.36 7.68 -1.21
CA LYS A 58 3.26 7.49 -2.67
C LYS A 58 2.48 6.24 -3.06
N LEU A 59 2.64 5.15 -2.30
CA LEU A 59 1.88 3.93 -2.49
C LEU A 59 0.39 4.14 -2.22
N ALA A 60 0.07 4.85 -1.13
CA ALA A 60 -1.29 5.23 -0.76
C ALA A 60 -1.95 6.08 -1.84
N ASP A 61 -1.24 7.08 -2.37
CA ASP A 61 -1.73 7.92 -3.46
C ASP A 61 -2.00 7.09 -4.73
N ALA A 62 -1.09 6.18 -5.09
CA ALA A 62 -1.28 5.31 -6.25
C ALA A 62 -2.46 4.34 -6.10
N ILE A 63 -2.65 3.76 -4.89
CA ILE A 63 -3.81 2.90 -4.60
C ILE A 63 -5.10 3.70 -4.67
N ARG A 64 -5.10 4.94 -4.13
CA ARG A 64 -6.26 5.83 -4.19
C ARG A 64 -6.66 6.14 -5.62
N THR A 65 -5.71 6.51 -6.48
CA THR A 65 -5.98 6.74 -7.90
C THR A 65 -6.57 5.49 -8.57
N GLN A 66 -6.06 4.30 -8.26
CA GLN A 66 -6.57 3.07 -8.85
C GLN A 66 -8.00 2.73 -8.40
N ILE A 67 -8.35 3.01 -7.14
CA ILE A 67 -9.71 2.79 -6.61
C ILE A 67 -10.69 3.81 -7.20
N ASP A 68 -10.31 5.09 -7.28
CA ASP A 68 -11.13 6.13 -7.90
C ASP A 68 -11.40 5.82 -9.39
N GLU A 69 -10.40 5.28 -10.12
CA GLU A 69 -10.56 4.82 -11.50
C GLU A 69 -11.46 3.58 -11.64
N ASP A 70 -11.39 2.63 -10.71
CA ASP A 70 -12.24 1.43 -10.72
C ASP A 70 -13.70 1.75 -10.38
N GLU A 71 -13.95 2.74 -9.49
CA GLU A 71 -15.29 3.29 -9.23
C GLU A 71 -15.82 4.06 -10.46
N ALA A 72 -14.97 4.80 -11.17
CA ALA A 72 -15.34 5.49 -12.41
C ALA A 72 -15.66 4.53 -13.59
N ALA A 73 -15.19 3.28 -13.54
CA ALA A 73 -15.53 2.23 -14.50
C ALA A 73 -16.86 1.53 -14.20
N VAL A 74 -17.50 1.80 -13.06
CA VAL A 74 -18.88 1.38 -12.78
C VAL A 74 -19.80 2.56 -13.16
N PRO A 75 -20.53 2.50 -14.29
CA PRO A 75 -21.48 3.56 -14.61
C PRO A 75 -22.48 3.62 -13.46
N SER A 76 -22.45 4.76 -12.77
CA SER A 76 -23.41 5.15 -11.76
C SER A 76 -24.82 4.95 -12.30
N LYS A 77 -25.45 3.81 -12.00
CA LYS A 77 -26.91 3.69 -12.01
C LYS A 77 -27.41 4.54 -10.83
N LYS A 78 -27.45 5.86 -11.03
CA LYS A 78 -28.35 6.70 -10.25
C LYS A 78 -29.77 6.28 -10.64
N LYS A 79 -30.48 5.73 -9.65
CA LYS A 79 -31.94 5.58 -9.68
C LYS A 79 -32.61 6.94 -9.78
#